data_AF-A0A9P3UVW0-F1
#
_entry.id   AF-A0A9P3UVW0-F1
#
_cell.length_a   1.000
_cell.length_b   1.000
_cell.length_c   1.000
_cell.angle_alpha   90.00
_cell.angle_beta   90.00
_cell.angle_gamma   90.00
#
_symmetry.space_group_name_H-M   'P 1'
#
loop_
_entity.id
_entity.type
_entity.pdbx_description
1 polymer ?
#
loop_
_entity_poly.entity_id
_entity_poly.type
_entity_poly.pdbx_seq_one_letter_code
_entity_poly.pdbx_strand_id
1 'polypeptide(L)'
;MLARLFNASPEILRRIALFTVFNAEHPGPPRDFLNLSLVCHASHRILTHDAAPLYVDIFAQTFDILGPLFKLGASTVQANAKVELQRRFSALRIFRGENFDDPNLTEAFWIAYMMFEDSDTGQKNTKQLMGARLHSFLDRFLRKRLYRGSETNNGWPIPSEQNSLAVALFWLSSSQLSLYKESAEEREEMALLLKPFVFAAFRYPIFSTSEFCFDVATFTHQATSSSVHGPYPPSPLLPRDVAYFGTVSRTVRVPSVSLFAALSFFTRQETRIPELPPHLQPDNRSGDPAICQGPTLDDVKHFIVHCNTHFADFPGLDVGVAQSHTDTSPTPAHSLVDPSPYKLGTLTGSWRGSYIMPYLEDYASWLHTLTAPPEFPTTGRSPLYMTLQEHYTRNPASVLPGVDAATGTTNAWLPADSRWIQRENGIEVFDEKGTFRTRYETVKPGASPVDAHGDVLDVIITGKPDPQHAAAWGDYRIFGRIRLADGLVMLAREPLDGTGPILLRGYALPVTSSQNFVGRFKGVSSGTEPAGWEAAFSLCQVREDVRL
;
A
#
# COMPACT_ATOMS: atom_id res chain seq x y z
N MET A 1 56.54 -1.44 -5.42
CA MET A 1 55.23 -1.91 -4.91
C MET A 1 54.21 -2.06 -6.03
N LEU A 2 53.93 -1.00 -6.83
CA LEU A 2 52.99 -1.04 -7.97
C LEU A 2 53.29 -2.13 -9.02
N ALA A 3 54.56 -2.36 -9.38
CA ALA A 3 54.94 -3.42 -10.32
C ALA A 3 54.61 -4.85 -9.86
N ARG A 4 54.48 -5.08 -8.54
CA ARG A 4 54.07 -6.39 -7.99
C ARG A 4 52.55 -6.58 -8.02
N LEU A 5 51.77 -5.49 -7.95
CA LEU A 5 50.31 -5.53 -8.01
C LEU A 5 49.80 -5.97 -9.38
N PHE A 6 50.49 -5.56 -10.46
CA PHE A 6 50.14 -5.90 -11.84
C PHE A 6 50.68 -7.24 -12.33
N ASN A 7 51.58 -7.86 -11.57
CA ASN A 7 52.00 -9.25 -11.75
C ASN A 7 51.11 -10.24 -10.96
N ALA A 8 50.14 -9.74 -10.18
CA ALA A 8 49.16 -10.59 -9.50
C ALA A 8 48.15 -11.16 -10.51
N SER A 9 47.55 -12.31 -10.19
CA SER A 9 46.52 -12.89 -11.05
C SER A 9 45.32 -11.92 -11.19
N PRO A 10 44.61 -11.92 -12.34
CA PRO A 10 43.41 -11.12 -12.54
C PRO A 10 42.36 -11.28 -11.43
N GLU A 11 42.30 -12.49 -10.83
CA GLU A 11 41.42 -12.81 -9.71
C GLU A 11 41.76 -12.01 -8.44
N ILE A 12 43.04 -11.85 -8.12
CA ILE A 12 43.47 -11.08 -6.94
C ILE A 12 43.10 -9.61 -7.11
N LEU A 13 43.32 -9.02 -8.30
CA LEU A 13 42.98 -7.62 -8.55
C LEU A 13 41.46 -7.39 -8.48
N ARG A 14 40.65 -8.34 -8.96
CA ARG A 14 39.19 -8.32 -8.82
C ARG A 14 38.74 -8.42 -7.37
N ARG A 15 39.35 -9.28 -6.55
CA ARG A 15 39.07 -9.36 -5.11
C ARG A 15 39.45 -8.08 -4.37
N ILE A 16 40.59 -7.46 -4.71
CA ILE A 16 40.98 -6.15 -4.17
C ILE A 16 39.92 -5.10 -4.53
N ALA A 17 39.47 -5.09 -5.79
CA ALA A 17 38.43 -4.17 -6.25
C ALA A 17 37.09 -4.39 -5.53
N LEU A 18 36.71 -5.64 -5.23
CA LEU A 18 35.52 -5.93 -4.43
C LEU A 18 35.69 -5.52 -2.96
N PHE A 19 36.89 -5.68 -2.41
CA PHE A 19 37.19 -5.28 -1.03
C PHE A 19 37.12 -3.77 -0.82
N THR A 20 37.44 -2.96 -1.84
CA THR A 20 37.23 -1.51 -1.77
C THR A 20 35.76 -1.11 -1.80
N VAL A 21 34.91 -1.89 -2.49
CA VAL A 21 33.44 -1.70 -2.44
C VAL A 21 32.89 -2.12 -1.09
N PHE A 22 33.38 -3.22 -0.52
CA PHE A 22 32.92 -3.77 0.75
C PHE A 22 33.17 -2.82 1.93
N ASN A 23 34.32 -2.15 1.97
CA ASN A 23 34.68 -1.24 3.07
C ASN A 23 34.23 0.20 2.85
N ALA A 24 33.37 0.47 1.87
CA ALA A 24 32.83 1.81 1.68
C ALA A 24 31.97 2.18 2.89
N GLU A 25 32.47 3.07 3.75
CA GLU A 25 31.77 3.54 4.96
C GLU A 25 30.43 4.23 4.67
N HIS A 26 30.21 4.69 3.42
CA HIS A 26 29.07 5.54 3.05
C HIS A 26 28.33 5.01 1.81
N PRO A 27 26.98 5.07 1.79
CA PRO A 27 26.18 4.77 0.60
C PRO A 27 26.57 5.66 -0.58
N GLY A 28 26.85 5.05 -1.73
CA GLY A 28 27.20 5.80 -2.93
C GLY A 28 27.91 4.95 -3.98
N PRO A 29 28.25 5.57 -5.13
CA PRO A 29 28.97 4.89 -6.20
C PRO A 29 30.34 4.41 -5.69
N PRO A 30 30.83 3.25 -6.16
CA PRO A 30 32.11 2.71 -5.72
C PRO A 30 33.27 3.55 -6.28
N ARG A 31 33.61 4.65 -5.59
CA ARG A 31 34.62 5.63 -6.02
C ARG A 31 36.00 4.98 -6.12
N ASP A 32 36.34 4.12 -5.17
CA ASP A 32 37.63 3.45 -5.13
C ASP A 32 37.79 2.42 -6.25
N PHE A 33 36.69 1.80 -6.68
CA PHE A 33 36.67 0.96 -7.88
C PHE A 33 37.00 1.79 -9.13
N LEU A 34 36.38 2.96 -9.28
CA LEU A 34 36.68 3.88 -10.38
C LEU A 34 38.15 4.32 -10.33
N ASN A 35 38.63 4.77 -9.17
CA ASN A 35 40.01 5.19 -8.98
C ASN A 35 41.00 4.08 -9.36
N LEU A 36 40.74 2.83 -8.94
CA LEU A 36 41.56 1.67 -9.28
C LEU A 36 41.56 1.37 -10.79
N SER A 37 40.41 1.55 -11.45
CA SER A 37 40.28 1.38 -12.91
C SER A 37 41.01 2.46 -13.72
N LEU A 38 41.28 3.62 -13.12
CA LEU A 38 41.95 4.76 -13.75
C LEU A 38 43.47 4.79 -13.51
N VAL A 39 44.02 3.88 -12.70
CA VAL A 39 45.45 3.86 -12.37
C VAL A 39 46.33 3.61 -13.61
N CYS A 40 45.97 2.65 -14.47
CA CYS A 40 46.68 2.38 -15.72
C CYS A 40 45.83 1.52 -16.69
N HIS A 41 46.29 1.42 -17.95
CA HIS A 41 45.62 0.60 -18.98
C HIS A 41 45.51 -0.89 -18.60
N ALA A 42 46.50 -1.44 -17.88
CA ALA A 42 46.47 -2.83 -17.45
C ALA A 42 45.38 -3.08 -16.40
N SER A 43 45.27 -2.22 -15.38
CA SER A 43 44.18 -2.26 -14.40
C SER A 43 42.82 -2.16 -15.08
N HIS A 44 42.69 -1.17 -15.96
CA HIS A 44 41.45 -0.93 -16.69
C HIS A 44 41.05 -2.19 -17.44
N ARG A 45 41.95 -2.75 -18.25
CA ARG A 45 41.69 -3.97 -19.03
C ARG A 45 41.30 -5.15 -18.15
N ILE A 46 41.96 -5.37 -17.01
CA ILE A 46 41.65 -6.51 -16.11
C ILE A 46 40.26 -6.35 -15.45
N LEU A 47 39.90 -5.11 -15.08
CA LEU A 47 38.63 -4.81 -14.42
C LEU A 47 37.45 -4.68 -15.39
N THR A 48 37.71 -4.44 -16.68
CA THR A 48 36.65 -4.30 -17.71
C THR A 48 36.51 -5.50 -18.63
N HIS A 49 37.54 -6.32 -18.81
CA HIS A 49 37.48 -7.54 -19.63
C HIS A 49 36.71 -8.63 -18.90
N ASP A 50 35.70 -9.23 -19.56
CA ASP A 50 34.81 -10.25 -19.00
C ASP A 50 34.33 -9.89 -17.58
N ALA A 51 33.87 -8.65 -17.44
CA ALA A 51 33.54 -8.05 -16.15
C ALA A 51 32.11 -8.33 -15.71
N ALA A 52 31.31 -9.08 -16.48
CA ALA A 52 29.92 -9.34 -16.14
C ALA A 52 29.76 -9.99 -14.74
N PRO A 53 30.52 -11.03 -14.37
CA PRO A 53 30.49 -11.57 -13.00
C PRO A 53 30.89 -10.53 -11.94
N LEU A 54 31.91 -9.71 -12.24
CA LEU A 54 32.38 -8.67 -11.32
C LEU A 54 31.30 -7.61 -11.06
N TYR A 55 30.53 -7.21 -12.08
CA TYR A 55 29.42 -6.26 -11.91
C TYR A 55 28.26 -6.86 -11.13
N VAL A 56 28.00 -8.17 -11.24
CA VAL A 56 27.03 -8.87 -10.39
C VAL A 56 27.48 -8.80 -8.94
N ASP A 57 28.75 -9.10 -8.66
CA ASP A 57 29.30 -9.05 -7.30
C ASP A 57 29.23 -7.63 -6.74
N ILE A 58 29.64 -6.61 -7.51
CA ILE A 58 29.54 -5.20 -7.10
C ILE A 58 28.08 -4.84 -6.81
N PHE A 59 27.15 -5.25 -7.69
CA PHE A 59 25.73 -4.99 -7.50
C PHE A 59 25.21 -5.65 -6.23
N ALA A 60 25.49 -6.93 -6.01
CA ALA A 60 25.08 -7.68 -4.83
C ALA A 60 25.63 -7.11 -3.52
N GLN A 61 26.80 -6.47 -3.55
CA GLN A 61 27.34 -5.76 -2.39
C GLN A 61 26.68 -4.39 -2.15
N THR A 62 26.21 -3.73 -3.22
CA THR A 62 25.70 -2.36 -3.18
C THR A 62 24.19 -2.28 -2.97
N PHE A 63 23.45 -3.22 -3.54
CA PHE A 63 22.00 -3.25 -3.68
C PHE A 63 21.47 -4.66 -3.38
N ASP A 64 20.18 -4.75 -3.11
CA ASP A 64 19.51 -6.04 -2.88
C ASP A 64 19.28 -6.73 -4.23
N ILE A 65 19.82 -7.95 -4.37
CA ILE A 65 19.90 -8.70 -5.64
C ILE A 65 18.95 -9.90 -5.67
N LEU A 66 18.45 -10.34 -4.51
CA LEU A 66 17.63 -11.55 -4.41
C LEU A 66 16.32 -11.41 -5.18
N GLY A 67 15.64 -10.26 -5.08
CA GLY A 67 14.41 -9.96 -5.83
C GLY A 67 14.61 -10.11 -7.35
N PRO A 68 15.57 -9.40 -7.96
CA PRO A 68 15.89 -9.55 -9.38
C PRO A 68 16.31 -10.98 -9.78
N LEU A 69 17.12 -11.66 -8.97
CA LEU A 69 17.54 -13.04 -9.26
C LEU A 69 16.36 -14.01 -9.29
N PHE A 70 15.43 -13.87 -8.34
CA PHE A 70 14.23 -14.69 -8.28
C PHE A 70 13.30 -14.44 -9.48
N LYS A 71 13.10 -13.17 -9.87
CA LYS A 71 12.18 -12.78 -10.95
C LYS A 71 12.74 -13.03 -12.35
N LEU A 72 14.04 -12.84 -12.58
CA LEU A 72 14.65 -12.84 -13.92
C LEU A 72 15.62 -13.99 -14.19
N GLY A 73 16.10 -14.67 -13.15
CA GLY A 73 17.15 -15.67 -13.23
C GLY A 73 18.56 -15.09 -13.34
N ALA A 74 19.55 -15.90 -12.98
CA ALA A 74 20.96 -15.49 -12.85
C ALA A 74 21.58 -14.98 -14.16
N SER A 75 21.28 -15.62 -15.30
CA SER A 75 21.83 -15.24 -16.60
C SER A 75 21.40 -13.84 -17.03
N THR A 76 20.13 -13.51 -16.82
CA THR A 76 19.54 -12.22 -17.17
C THR A 76 20.11 -11.10 -16.31
N VAL A 77 20.22 -11.34 -14.99
CA VAL A 77 20.85 -10.42 -14.04
C VAL A 77 22.31 -10.19 -14.41
N GLN A 78 23.07 -11.24 -14.74
CA GLN A 78 24.47 -11.13 -15.13
C GLN A 78 24.69 -10.27 -16.39
N ALA A 79 23.85 -10.43 -17.40
CA ALA A 79 23.93 -9.63 -18.63
C ALA A 79 23.63 -8.13 -18.39
N ASN A 80 22.81 -7.82 -17.37
CA ASN A 80 22.26 -6.48 -17.17
C ASN A 80 22.81 -5.73 -15.95
N ALA A 81 23.55 -6.40 -15.05
CA ALA A 81 24.00 -5.83 -13.77
C ALA A 81 24.78 -4.52 -13.91
N LYS A 82 25.65 -4.41 -14.93
CA LYS A 82 26.40 -3.17 -15.21
C LYS A 82 25.48 -2.00 -15.52
N VAL A 83 24.51 -2.22 -16.41
CA VAL A 83 23.57 -1.18 -16.85
C VAL A 83 22.68 -0.79 -15.68
N GLU A 84 22.17 -1.77 -14.93
CA GLU A 84 21.34 -1.50 -13.76
C GLU A 84 22.08 -0.71 -12.66
N LEU A 85 23.35 -1.05 -12.40
CA LEU A 85 24.18 -0.31 -11.45
C LEU A 85 24.30 1.18 -11.84
N GLN A 86 24.47 1.46 -13.13
CA GLN A 86 24.54 2.83 -13.66
C GLN A 86 23.19 3.56 -13.52
N ARG A 87 22.08 2.87 -13.81
CA ARG A 87 20.72 3.41 -13.70
C ARG A 87 20.40 3.79 -12.25
N ARG A 88 20.60 2.88 -11.29
CA ARG A 88 20.37 3.14 -9.86
C ARG A 88 21.20 4.31 -9.36
N PHE A 89 22.50 4.36 -9.65
CA PHE A 89 23.32 5.50 -9.22
C PHE A 89 22.95 6.83 -9.89
N SER A 90 22.47 6.81 -11.13
CA SER A 90 21.97 8.01 -11.81
C SER A 90 20.71 8.53 -11.12
N ALA A 91 19.76 7.66 -10.77
CA ALA A 91 18.58 8.02 -9.99
C ALA A 91 18.95 8.62 -8.62
N LEU A 92 19.84 7.96 -7.88
CA LEU A 92 20.34 8.45 -6.59
C LEU A 92 21.08 9.79 -6.70
N ARG A 93 21.69 10.09 -7.85
CA ARG A 93 22.32 11.40 -8.10
C ARG A 93 21.28 12.49 -8.29
N ILE A 94 20.17 12.21 -8.98
CA ILE A 94 19.07 13.17 -9.18
C ILE A 94 18.50 13.59 -7.82
N PHE A 95 18.24 12.64 -6.92
CA PHE A 95 17.72 12.92 -5.59
C PHE A 95 18.70 13.75 -4.74
N ARG A 96 19.99 13.38 -4.73
CA ARG A 96 21.03 14.15 -4.01
C ARG A 96 21.22 15.56 -4.54
N GLY A 97 21.07 15.74 -5.85
CA GLY A 97 21.22 17.03 -6.52
C GLY A 97 19.99 17.92 -6.42
N GLU A 98 18.87 17.42 -5.90
CA GLU A 98 17.61 18.17 -5.76
C GLU A 98 17.08 18.74 -7.08
N ASN A 99 17.36 18.04 -8.19
CA ASN A 99 16.98 18.50 -9.52
C ASN A 99 15.54 18.07 -9.86
N PHE A 100 14.58 18.95 -9.60
CA PHE A 100 13.15 18.69 -9.89
C PHE A 100 12.80 18.76 -11.39
N ASP A 101 13.66 19.38 -12.21
CA ASP A 101 13.43 19.54 -13.65
C ASP A 101 14.30 18.58 -14.48
N ASP A 102 14.89 17.54 -13.85
CA ASP A 102 15.64 16.52 -14.58
C ASP A 102 14.69 15.75 -15.53
N PRO A 103 15.03 15.60 -16.82
CA PRO A 103 14.17 14.88 -17.77
C PRO A 103 13.98 13.40 -17.40
N ASN A 104 14.90 12.82 -16.60
CA ASN A 104 14.82 11.43 -16.16
C ASN A 104 14.20 11.27 -14.77
N LEU A 105 13.58 12.32 -14.20
CA LEU A 105 13.03 12.25 -12.84
C LEU A 105 11.96 11.16 -12.69
N THR A 106 11.07 11.00 -13.67
CA THR A 106 10.05 9.94 -13.63
C THR A 106 10.68 8.54 -13.68
N GLU A 107 11.73 8.35 -14.48
CA GLU A 107 12.49 7.08 -14.46
C GLU A 107 13.18 6.87 -13.10
N ALA A 108 13.77 7.93 -12.52
CA ALA A 108 14.37 7.85 -11.20
C ALA A 108 13.36 7.44 -10.13
N PHE A 109 12.13 7.94 -10.18
CA PHE A 109 11.05 7.50 -9.31
C PHE A 109 10.68 6.03 -9.51
N TRP A 110 10.58 5.54 -10.76
CA TRP A 110 10.38 4.12 -11.00
C TRP A 110 11.50 3.25 -10.44
N ILE A 111 12.75 3.66 -10.65
CA ILE A 111 13.92 2.96 -10.09
C ILE A 111 13.82 2.92 -8.57
N ALA A 112 13.50 4.04 -7.91
CA ALA A 112 13.32 4.07 -6.46
C ALA A 112 12.16 3.17 -5.99
N TYR A 113 11.07 3.12 -6.75
CA TYR A 113 9.90 2.31 -6.43
C TYR A 113 10.22 0.81 -6.52
N MET A 114 10.90 0.40 -7.61
CA MET A 114 11.40 -0.97 -7.79
C MET A 114 12.46 -1.34 -6.75
N MET A 115 13.29 -0.37 -6.33
CA MET A 115 14.24 -0.58 -5.25
C MET A 115 13.54 -0.89 -3.92
N PHE A 116 12.40 -0.24 -3.61
CA PHE A 116 11.58 -0.62 -2.46
C PHE A 116 10.92 -1.99 -2.62
N GLU A 117 10.45 -2.32 -3.83
CA GLU A 117 9.87 -3.65 -4.14
C GLU A 117 10.88 -4.78 -3.98
N ASP A 118 12.12 -4.56 -4.41
CA ASP A 118 13.19 -5.55 -4.37
C ASP A 118 13.96 -5.54 -3.04
N SER A 119 13.61 -4.65 -2.10
CA SER A 119 14.24 -4.62 -0.77
C SER A 119 14.02 -5.94 -0.05
N ASP A 120 15.11 -6.58 0.35
CA ASP A 120 15.11 -7.81 1.14
C ASP A 120 15.48 -7.52 2.61
N THR A 121 15.76 -8.56 3.39
CA THR A 121 16.19 -8.45 4.79
C THR A 121 17.50 -7.67 4.98
N GLY A 122 18.33 -7.55 3.93
CA GLY A 122 19.58 -6.78 3.93
C GLY A 122 19.39 -5.27 3.79
N GLN A 123 18.26 -4.83 3.24
CA GLN A 123 17.83 -3.44 3.12
C GLN A 123 18.85 -2.48 2.48
N LYS A 124 19.71 -2.99 1.59
CA LYS A 124 20.74 -2.17 0.93
C LYS A 124 20.08 -1.13 0.05
N ASN A 125 18.99 -1.49 -0.65
CA ASN A 125 18.22 -0.56 -1.47
C ASN A 125 17.70 0.62 -0.65
N THR A 126 17.00 0.35 0.45
CA THR A 126 16.48 1.39 1.35
C THR A 126 17.59 2.29 1.88
N LYS A 127 18.72 1.71 2.34
CA LYS A 127 19.89 2.49 2.82
C LYS A 127 20.46 3.41 1.74
N GLN A 128 20.54 2.95 0.50
CA GLN A 128 21.00 3.77 -0.64
C GLN A 128 20.04 4.93 -0.92
N LEU A 129 18.72 4.67 -0.92
CA LEU A 129 17.70 5.71 -1.14
C LEU A 129 17.72 6.77 -0.04
N MET A 130 17.84 6.36 1.23
CA MET A 130 17.94 7.30 2.35
C MET A 130 19.26 8.06 2.36
N GLY A 131 20.38 7.40 2.06
CA GLY A 131 21.68 8.04 1.85
C GLY A 131 21.66 9.05 0.69
N ALA A 132 20.78 8.85 -0.30
CA ALA A 132 20.53 9.79 -1.38
C ALA A 132 19.51 10.90 -1.05
N ARG A 133 19.05 10.98 0.20
CA ARG A 133 18.07 11.97 0.68
C ARG A 133 16.72 11.91 -0.04
N LEU A 134 16.28 10.71 -0.44
CA LEU A 134 15.01 10.53 -1.14
C LEU A 134 13.83 11.14 -0.37
N HIS A 135 13.70 10.88 0.93
CA HIS A 135 12.56 11.35 1.71
C HIS A 135 12.45 12.89 1.73
N SER A 136 13.55 13.59 1.99
CA SER A 136 13.55 15.07 2.00
C SER A 136 13.49 15.68 0.60
N PHE A 137 13.95 14.96 -0.43
CA PHE A 137 13.69 15.32 -1.82
C PHE A 137 12.18 15.29 -2.11
N LEU A 138 11.50 14.21 -1.70
CA LEU A 138 10.07 14.02 -1.94
C LEU A 138 9.20 15.00 -1.15
N ASP A 139 9.50 15.26 0.12
CA ASP A 139 8.79 16.29 0.90
C ASP A 139 8.77 17.64 0.16
N ARG A 140 9.94 18.11 -0.29
CA ARG A 140 10.06 19.37 -1.04
C ARG A 140 9.45 19.30 -2.43
N PHE A 141 9.55 18.16 -3.10
CA PHE A 141 8.89 17.94 -4.38
C PHE A 141 7.37 18.09 -4.23
N LEU A 142 6.76 17.42 -3.25
CA LEU A 142 5.32 17.47 -3.01
C LEU A 142 4.87 18.91 -2.71
N ARG A 143 5.55 19.62 -1.80
CA ARG A 143 5.23 21.01 -1.46
C ARG A 143 5.34 21.98 -2.64
N LYS A 144 6.31 21.77 -3.55
CA LYS A 144 6.59 22.70 -4.66
C LYS A 144 5.92 22.33 -5.98
N ARG A 145 5.63 21.05 -6.23
CA ARG A 145 5.31 20.54 -7.58
C ARG A 145 4.03 19.73 -7.64
N LEU A 146 3.46 19.24 -6.53
CA LEU A 146 2.26 18.40 -6.56
C LEU A 146 1.08 19.08 -7.27
N TYR A 147 0.95 20.40 -7.10
CA TYR A 147 -0.10 21.22 -7.71
C TYR A 147 0.30 21.87 -9.05
N ARG A 148 1.47 21.57 -9.61
CA ARG A 148 1.88 22.11 -10.92
C ARG A 148 0.89 21.64 -12.00
N GLY A 149 0.33 22.59 -12.75
CA GLY A 149 -0.69 22.31 -13.77
C GLY A 149 -2.12 22.34 -13.24
N SER A 150 -2.32 22.47 -11.91
CA SER A 150 -3.66 22.56 -11.32
C SER A 150 -4.45 23.77 -11.83
N GLU A 151 -3.78 24.86 -12.18
CA GLU A 151 -4.37 26.05 -12.80
C GLU A 151 -5.10 25.73 -14.11
N THR A 152 -4.59 24.78 -14.88
CA THR A 152 -5.23 24.28 -16.11
C THR A 152 -6.26 23.17 -15.84
N ASN A 153 -6.35 22.68 -14.60
CA ASN A 153 -7.24 21.63 -14.15
C ASN A 153 -8.23 22.14 -13.08
N ASN A 154 -8.62 23.41 -13.16
CA ASN A 154 -9.59 24.06 -12.26
C ASN A 154 -9.20 23.99 -10.77
N GLY A 155 -7.91 24.13 -10.45
CA GLY A 155 -7.37 24.08 -9.09
C GLY A 155 -7.15 22.66 -8.54
N TRP A 156 -7.51 21.62 -9.29
CA TRP A 156 -7.33 20.23 -8.86
C TRP A 156 -5.92 19.72 -9.21
N PRO A 157 -5.22 19.03 -8.28
CA PRO A 157 -3.91 18.45 -8.60
C PRO A 157 -4.03 17.36 -9.67
N ILE A 158 -3.05 17.26 -10.56
CA ILE A 158 -3.10 16.29 -11.67
C ILE A 158 -2.66 14.91 -11.15
N PRO A 159 -3.45 13.84 -11.35
CA PRO A 159 -3.04 12.48 -10.99
C PRO A 159 -2.10 11.91 -12.06
N SER A 160 -0.93 12.54 -12.22
CA SER A 160 0.09 12.07 -13.17
C SER A 160 0.85 10.86 -12.61
N GLU A 161 1.51 10.14 -13.50
CA GLU A 161 2.45 9.06 -13.14
C GLU A 161 3.52 9.55 -12.16
N GLN A 162 4.10 10.73 -12.42
CA GLN A 162 5.11 11.34 -11.56
C GLN A 162 4.57 11.69 -10.17
N ASN A 163 3.37 12.28 -10.08
CA ASN A 163 2.75 12.61 -8.80
C ASN A 163 2.36 11.36 -8.01
N SER A 164 1.84 10.35 -8.69
CA SER A 164 1.45 9.08 -8.09
C SER A 164 2.64 8.34 -7.48
N LEU A 165 3.76 8.28 -8.22
CA LEU A 165 5.02 7.73 -7.73
C LEU A 165 5.59 8.57 -6.58
N ALA A 166 5.56 9.89 -6.68
CA ALA A 166 6.09 10.76 -5.62
C ALA A 166 5.37 10.56 -4.30
N VAL A 167 4.03 10.50 -4.30
CA VAL A 167 3.23 10.25 -3.09
C VAL A 167 3.46 8.83 -2.55
N ALA A 168 3.54 7.82 -3.42
CA ALA A 168 3.83 6.45 -3.02
C ALA A 168 5.22 6.31 -2.39
N LEU A 169 6.24 6.86 -3.03
CA LEU A 169 7.61 6.86 -2.50
C LEU A 169 7.73 7.69 -1.21
N PHE A 170 6.95 8.75 -1.07
CA PHE A 170 6.94 9.57 0.13
C PHE A 170 6.45 8.74 1.31
N TRP A 171 5.34 8.01 1.14
CA TRP A 171 4.88 7.04 2.11
C TRP A 171 5.93 5.95 2.41
N LEU A 172 6.46 5.30 1.37
CA LEU A 172 7.43 4.19 1.53
C LEU A 172 8.73 4.62 2.21
N SER A 173 9.11 5.88 2.07
CA SER A 173 10.29 6.46 2.71
C SER A 173 10.00 7.12 4.07
N SER A 174 8.73 7.22 4.47
CA SER A 174 8.32 7.78 5.75
C SER A 174 8.52 6.79 6.89
N SER A 175 8.73 7.32 8.07
CA SER A 175 8.81 6.58 9.33
C SER A 175 8.22 7.40 10.46
N GLN A 176 8.04 6.75 11.61
CA GLN A 176 7.72 7.44 12.84
C GLN A 176 8.77 8.51 13.19
N LEU A 177 10.06 8.24 12.95
CA LEU A 177 11.14 9.22 13.17
C LEU A 177 11.05 10.43 12.24
N SER A 178 10.73 10.23 10.95
CA SER A 178 10.57 11.37 10.03
C SER A 178 9.36 12.21 10.41
N LEU A 179 8.25 11.57 10.78
CA LEU A 179 7.03 12.25 11.24
C LEU A 179 7.28 13.07 12.52
N TYR A 180 8.03 12.55 13.49
CA TYR A 180 8.35 13.28 14.73
C TYR A 180 9.23 14.51 14.50
N LYS A 181 9.99 14.55 13.40
CA LYS A 181 10.79 15.73 13.03
C LYS A 181 9.96 16.84 12.39
N GLU A 182 8.76 16.53 11.89
CA GLU A 182 7.86 17.53 11.30
C GLU A 182 7.25 18.43 12.39
N SER A 183 7.25 19.74 12.17
CA SER A 183 6.49 20.69 12.98
C SER A 183 4.98 20.48 12.82
N ALA A 184 4.18 21.10 13.69
CA ALA A 184 2.72 21.04 13.57
C ALA A 184 2.23 21.71 12.27
N GLU A 185 2.88 22.79 11.87
CA GLU A 185 2.62 23.54 10.64
C GLU A 185 3.01 22.72 9.40
N GLU A 186 4.20 22.08 9.43
CA GLU A 186 4.67 21.23 8.33
C GLU A 186 3.74 20.03 8.10
N ARG A 187 3.22 19.44 9.18
CA ARG A 187 2.23 18.36 9.15
C ARG A 187 0.91 18.82 8.56
N GLU A 188 0.42 20.00 8.95
CA GLU A 188 -0.84 20.53 8.42
C GLU A 188 -0.71 20.89 6.95
N GLU A 189 0.37 21.55 6.54
CA GLU A 189 0.62 21.88 5.12
C GLU A 189 0.65 20.60 4.26
N MET A 190 1.38 19.57 4.68
CA MET A 190 1.41 18.30 3.96
C MET A 190 0.03 17.62 3.95
N ALA A 191 -0.70 17.65 5.06
CA ALA A 191 -2.05 17.10 5.12
C ALA A 191 -2.99 17.81 4.13
N LEU A 192 -2.96 19.15 4.07
CA LEU A 192 -3.75 19.96 3.14
C LEU A 192 -3.45 19.63 1.68
N LEU A 193 -2.17 19.47 1.33
CA LEU A 193 -1.75 19.07 -0.03
C LEU A 193 -2.31 17.71 -0.45
N LEU A 194 -2.50 16.79 0.49
CA LEU A 194 -2.97 15.43 0.22
C LEU A 194 -4.51 15.32 0.21
N LYS A 195 -5.24 16.23 0.86
CA LYS A 195 -6.71 16.15 1.02
C LYS A 195 -7.49 15.88 -0.27
N PRO A 196 -7.19 16.49 -1.44
CA PRO A 196 -7.93 16.19 -2.67
C PRO A 196 -7.85 14.71 -3.05
N PHE A 197 -6.66 14.10 -2.96
CA PHE A 197 -6.46 12.68 -3.29
C PHE A 197 -7.15 11.75 -2.30
N VAL A 198 -7.32 12.18 -1.05
CA VAL A 198 -7.98 11.41 0.02
C VAL A 198 -9.50 11.46 -0.16
N PHE A 199 -10.08 12.67 -0.26
CA PHE A 199 -11.52 12.88 -0.14
C PHE A 199 -12.26 13.06 -1.47
N ALA A 200 -11.64 13.56 -2.54
CA ALA A 200 -12.33 13.78 -3.82
C ALA A 200 -12.36 12.52 -4.70
N ALA A 201 -13.04 11.49 -4.21
CA ALA A 201 -13.08 10.16 -4.82
C ALA A 201 -13.59 10.12 -6.25
N PHE A 202 -14.52 11.02 -6.57
CA PHE A 202 -15.07 11.18 -7.90
C PHE A 202 -14.02 11.60 -8.95
N ARG A 203 -12.87 12.15 -8.54
CA ARG A 203 -11.70 12.44 -9.42
C ARG A 203 -10.55 11.47 -9.23
N TYR A 204 -10.32 11.00 -8.00
CA TYR A 204 -9.16 10.17 -7.66
C TYR A 204 -9.63 8.81 -7.13
N PRO A 205 -9.89 7.82 -8.00
CA PRO A 205 -10.32 6.50 -7.59
C PRO A 205 -9.17 5.74 -6.90
N ILE A 206 -9.51 4.86 -5.96
CA ILE A 206 -8.51 3.99 -5.29
C ILE A 206 -8.18 2.74 -6.11
N PHE A 207 -8.94 2.45 -7.17
CA PHE A 207 -8.83 1.26 -8.01
C PHE A 207 -8.57 1.64 -9.47
N SER A 208 -7.79 0.81 -10.17
CA SER A 208 -7.53 0.98 -11.61
C SER A 208 -8.58 0.29 -12.49
N THR A 209 -9.22 -0.75 -11.97
CA THR A 209 -10.31 -1.48 -12.65
C THR A 209 -11.63 -1.11 -12.00
N SER A 210 -12.65 -0.85 -12.81
CA SER A 210 -13.98 -0.43 -12.32
C SER A 210 -14.51 -1.36 -11.23
N GLU A 211 -15.09 -0.78 -10.19
CA GLU A 211 -15.65 -1.54 -9.06
C GLU A 211 -16.91 -2.33 -9.44
N PHE A 212 -17.61 -2.01 -10.54
CA PHE A 212 -18.76 -2.82 -11.02
C PHE A 212 -18.34 -4.19 -11.55
N CYS A 213 -17.08 -4.34 -11.91
CA CYS A 213 -16.59 -5.54 -12.58
C CYS A 213 -15.95 -6.50 -11.58
N PHE A 214 -16.64 -7.58 -11.21
CA PHE A 214 -16.01 -8.63 -10.42
C PHE A 214 -15.02 -9.46 -11.26
N ASP A 215 -15.42 -9.85 -12.48
CA ASP A 215 -14.55 -10.58 -13.41
C ASP A 215 -13.75 -9.61 -14.30
N VAL A 216 -12.45 -9.51 -14.07
CA VAL A 216 -11.57 -8.56 -14.78
C VAL A 216 -11.21 -9.05 -16.19
N ALA A 217 -11.31 -10.35 -16.48
CA ALA A 217 -10.81 -10.92 -17.74
C ALA A 217 -11.57 -10.41 -18.97
N THR A 218 -12.84 -10.05 -18.80
CA THR A 218 -13.71 -9.54 -19.87
C THR A 218 -13.89 -8.02 -19.81
N PHE A 219 -13.18 -7.32 -18.92
CA PHE A 219 -13.42 -5.91 -18.67
C PHE A 219 -12.75 -5.01 -19.72
N THR A 220 -13.56 -4.25 -20.43
CA THR A 220 -13.13 -3.05 -21.16
C THR A 220 -13.53 -1.81 -20.36
N HIS A 221 -12.57 -0.92 -20.07
CA HIS A 221 -12.88 0.34 -19.40
C HIS A 221 -13.81 1.17 -20.27
N GLN A 222 -14.99 1.45 -19.73
CA GLN A 222 -15.99 2.31 -20.34
C GLN A 222 -16.58 3.20 -19.25
N ALA A 223 -16.67 4.49 -19.56
CA ALA A 223 -17.38 5.42 -18.69
C ALA A 223 -18.86 5.03 -18.62
N THR A 224 -19.37 4.88 -17.41
CA THR A 224 -20.77 4.55 -17.12
C THR A 224 -21.65 5.80 -17.08
N SER A 225 -21.06 6.95 -16.73
CA SER A 225 -21.75 8.25 -16.72
C SER A 225 -20.77 9.40 -17.01
N SER A 226 -21.31 10.62 -17.09
CA SER A 226 -20.52 11.84 -17.15
C SER A 226 -20.93 12.76 -16.02
N SER A 227 -19.95 13.29 -15.31
CA SER A 227 -20.13 14.31 -14.26
C SER A 227 -19.60 15.66 -14.73
N VAL A 228 -19.73 16.70 -13.90
CA VAL A 228 -19.05 17.99 -14.13
C VAL A 228 -17.52 17.83 -14.20
N HIS A 229 -16.96 16.77 -13.60
CA HIS A 229 -15.53 16.47 -13.61
C HIS A 229 -15.10 15.60 -14.80
N GLY A 230 -16.01 15.32 -15.73
CA GLY A 230 -15.79 14.46 -16.88
C GLY A 230 -16.34 13.04 -16.70
N PRO A 231 -15.88 12.08 -17.53
CA PRO A 231 -16.35 10.70 -17.52
C PRO A 231 -16.11 10.00 -16.18
N TYR A 232 -17.08 9.21 -15.73
CA TYR A 232 -17.00 8.40 -14.51
C TYR A 232 -17.20 6.91 -14.82
N PRO A 233 -16.46 5.99 -14.17
CA PRO A 233 -15.29 6.27 -13.33
C PRO A 233 -14.16 6.93 -14.14
N PRO A 234 -13.31 7.77 -13.50
CA PRO A 234 -12.19 8.39 -14.20
C PRO A 234 -11.31 7.34 -14.88
N SER A 235 -10.77 7.67 -16.06
CA SER A 235 -9.87 6.76 -16.76
C SER A 235 -8.65 6.48 -15.88
N PRO A 236 -8.33 5.20 -15.59
CA PRO A 236 -7.16 4.87 -14.81
C PRO A 236 -5.89 5.26 -15.57
N LEU A 237 -4.80 5.46 -14.82
CA LEU A 237 -3.48 5.51 -15.44
C LEU A 237 -3.18 4.13 -16.06
N LEU A 238 -2.90 4.14 -17.36
CA LEU A 238 -2.57 2.92 -18.09
C LEU A 238 -1.30 2.29 -17.52
N PRO A 239 -1.21 0.94 -17.52
CA PRO A 239 0.05 0.26 -17.24
C PRO A 239 1.18 0.79 -18.13
N ARG A 240 2.38 0.85 -17.56
CA ARG A 240 3.59 1.38 -18.21
C ARG A 240 4.59 0.29 -18.43
N ASP A 241 5.20 0.28 -19.60
CA ASP A 241 6.41 -0.52 -19.84
C ASP A 241 7.60 0.24 -19.31
N VAL A 242 8.13 -0.23 -18.17
CA VAL A 242 9.25 0.38 -17.47
C VAL A 242 10.44 -0.57 -17.48
N ALA A 243 11.65 -0.02 -17.61
CA ALA A 243 12.86 -0.82 -17.49
C ALA A 243 13.05 -1.23 -16.03
N TYR A 244 12.83 -2.52 -15.74
CA TYR A 244 12.89 -3.11 -14.41
C TYR A 244 14.33 -3.38 -13.97
N PHE A 245 15.14 -4.05 -14.81
CA PHE A 245 16.53 -4.36 -14.48
C PHE A 245 17.44 -4.28 -15.72
N GLY A 246 18.29 -3.26 -15.76
CA GLY A 246 19.13 -2.92 -16.91
C GLY A 246 18.28 -2.59 -18.14
N THR A 247 18.32 -3.46 -19.16
CA THR A 247 17.53 -3.32 -20.39
C THR A 247 16.24 -4.13 -20.40
N VAL A 248 15.98 -4.92 -19.35
CA VAL A 248 14.79 -5.74 -19.23
C VAL A 248 13.61 -4.87 -18.82
N SER A 249 12.59 -4.80 -19.69
CA SER A 249 11.35 -4.09 -19.41
C SER A 249 10.30 -5.00 -18.79
N ARG A 250 9.38 -4.38 -18.05
CA ARG A 250 8.21 -5.00 -17.45
C ARG A 250 7.02 -4.05 -17.57
N THR A 251 5.84 -4.60 -17.81
CA THR A 251 4.58 -3.84 -17.77
C THR A 251 4.10 -3.73 -16.32
N VAL A 252 3.82 -2.51 -15.88
CA VAL A 252 3.74 -2.14 -14.46
C VAL A 252 2.59 -1.18 -14.23
N ARG A 253 1.75 -1.42 -13.22
CA ARG A 253 0.69 -0.47 -12.84
C ARG A 253 1.27 0.70 -12.06
N VAL A 254 0.77 1.90 -12.33
CA VAL A 254 1.11 3.09 -11.54
C VAL A 254 0.49 2.95 -10.14
N PRO A 255 1.24 3.20 -9.04
CA PRO A 255 0.68 3.12 -7.70
C PRO A 255 -0.49 4.09 -7.50
N SER A 256 -1.48 3.68 -6.70
CA SER A 256 -2.66 4.50 -6.42
C SER A 256 -2.29 5.70 -5.54
N VAL A 257 -2.29 6.90 -6.14
CA VAL A 257 -2.04 8.15 -5.41
C VAL A 257 -2.97 8.30 -4.20
N SER A 258 -4.23 7.89 -4.32
CA SER A 258 -5.23 8.02 -3.25
C SER A 258 -4.94 7.11 -2.04
N LEU A 259 -4.50 5.87 -2.26
CA LEU A 259 -4.19 4.95 -1.15
C LEU A 259 -2.98 5.46 -0.35
N PHE A 260 -1.90 5.84 -1.04
CA PHE A 260 -0.69 6.33 -0.39
C PHE A 260 -0.85 7.73 0.21
N ALA A 261 -1.69 8.58 -0.40
CA ALA A 261 -2.09 9.86 0.18
C ALA A 261 -2.90 9.64 1.46
N ALA A 262 -3.84 8.69 1.48
CA ALA A 262 -4.63 8.37 2.67
C ALA A 262 -3.72 7.92 3.81
N LEU A 263 -2.84 6.95 3.60
CA LEU A 263 -1.86 6.51 4.61
C LEU A 263 -1.05 7.68 5.18
N SER A 264 -0.45 8.48 4.30
CA SER A 264 0.36 9.65 4.69
C SER A 264 -0.45 10.72 5.42
N PHE A 265 -1.72 10.88 5.07
CA PHE A 265 -2.63 11.82 5.71
C PHE A 265 -3.02 11.34 7.11
N PHE A 266 -3.42 10.07 7.25
CA PHE A 266 -3.86 9.49 8.52
C PHE A 266 -2.76 9.53 9.59
N THR A 267 -1.52 9.17 9.25
CA THR A 267 -0.41 9.25 10.22
C THR A 267 -0.19 10.66 10.77
N ARG A 268 -0.48 11.70 9.98
CA ARG A 268 -0.38 13.11 10.45
C ARG A 268 -1.57 13.50 11.31
N GLN A 269 -2.79 13.10 10.93
CA GLN A 269 -3.99 13.33 11.74
C GLN A 269 -3.93 12.60 13.09
N GLU A 270 -3.27 11.46 13.15
CA GLU A 270 -3.05 10.67 14.36
C GLU A 270 -2.14 11.36 15.39
N THR A 271 -1.31 12.31 14.98
CA THR A 271 -0.49 13.10 15.92
C THR A 271 -1.31 14.12 16.71
N ARG A 272 -2.56 14.37 16.32
CA ARG A 272 -3.48 15.27 17.02
C ARG A 272 -4.16 14.50 18.14
N ILE A 273 -3.89 14.90 19.37
CA ILE A 273 -4.56 14.36 20.55
C ILE A 273 -5.89 15.10 20.69
N PRO A 274 -7.05 14.42 20.55
CA PRO A 274 -8.34 15.06 20.74
C PRO A 274 -8.55 15.44 22.21
N GLU A 275 -9.27 16.54 22.46
CA GLU A 275 -9.70 16.89 23.81
C GLU A 275 -10.70 15.85 24.34
N LEU A 276 -10.45 15.34 25.55
CA LEU A 276 -11.31 14.34 26.17
C LEU A 276 -12.60 15.00 26.66
N PRO A 277 -13.79 14.55 26.23
CA PRO A 277 -15.03 15.13 26.71
C PRO A 277 -15.18 14.95 28.23
N PRO A 278 -15.45 16.02 29.00
CA PRO A 278 -15.42 15.98 30.47
C PRO A 278 -16.55 15.15 31.10
N HIS A 279 -17.56 14.78 30.30
CA HIS A 279 -18.70 13.99 30.74
C HIS A 279 -18.46 12.46 30.66
N LEU A 280 -17.35 12.02 30.05
CA LEU A 280 -17.03 10.60 29.95
C LEU A 280 -16.53 10.07 31.29
N GLN A 281 -17.13 8.97 31.74
CA GLN A 281 -16.72 8.28 32.96
C GLN A 281 -15.72 7.15 32.65
N PRO A 282 -14.83 6.78 33.59
CA PRO A 282 -14.02 5.56 33.52
C PRO A 282 -14.89 4.31 33.32
N ASP A 283 -14.28 3.21 32.87
CA ASP A 283 -15.03 1.99 32.57
C ASP A 283 -15.77 1.44 33.79
N ASN A 284 -17.10 1.55 33.74
CA ASN A 284 -18.04 1.02 34.73
C ASN A 284 -18.88 -0.14 34.17
N ARG A 285 -18.53 -0.71 32.99
CA ARG A 285 -19.29 -1.78 32.30
C ARG A 285 -19.29 -3.14 33.00
N SER A 286 -18.68 -3.22 34.19
CA SER A 286 -18.86 -4.36 35.10
C SER A 286 -20.25 -4.39 35.76
N GLY A 287 -21.10 -3.38 35.52
CA GLY A 287 -22.54 -3.37 35.83
C GLY A 287 -23.42 -3.55 34.59
N ASP A 288 -24.63 -4.09 34.81
CA ASP A 288 -25.70 -4.43 33.87
C ASP A 288 -25.56 -3.88 32.41
N PRO A 289 -25.40 -4.73 31.38
CA PRO A 289 -25.22 -4.32 29.98
C PRO A 289 -26.36 -3.48 29.40
N ALA A 290 -27.50 -3.37 30.09
CA ALA A 290 -28.59 -2.48 29.71
C ALA A 290 -28.34 -0.99 30.02
N ILE A 291 -27.39 -0.65 30.90
CA ILE A 291 -27.24 0.71 31.46
C ILE A 291 -26.16 1.55 30.72
N CYS A 292 -25.18 0.93 30.07
CA CYS A 292 -24.07 1.64 29.44
C CYS A 292 -24.05 1.47 27.91
N GLN A 293 -24.84 2.28 27.20
CA GLN A 293 -24.70 2.47 25.75
C GLN A 293 -23.80 3.69 25.46
N GLY A 294 -22.71 3.49 24.71
CA GLY A 294 -21.80 4.56 24.30
C GLY A 294 -20.39 4.43 24.89
N PRO A 295 -19.44 5.27 24.42
CA PRO A 295 -18.03 5.15 24.75
C PRO A 295 -17.74 5.60 26.19
N THR A 296 -16.83 4.89 26.86
CA THR A 296 -16.26 5.29 28.15
C THR A 296 -14.98 6.10 27.92
N LEU A 297 -14.46 6.69 29.00
CA LEU A 297 -13.17 7.37 28.97
C LEU A 297 -12.03 6.42 28.53
N ASP A 298 -12.09 5.15 28.93
CA ASP A 298 -11.06 4.17 28.61
C ASP A 298 -11.13 3.71 27.15
N ASP A 299 -12.33 3.67 26.54
CA ASP A 299 -12.45 3.42 25.09
C ASP A 299 -11.84 4.55 24.26
N VAL A 300 -12.04 5.81 24.69
CA VAL A 300 -11.46 6.97 23.99
C VAL A 300 -9.93 6.97 24.12
N LYS A 301 -9.40 6.67 25.31
CA LYS A 301 -7.96 6.50 25.50
C LYS A 301 -7.41 5.35 24.64
N HIS A 302 -8.12 4.22 24.61
CA HIS A 302 -7.73 3.08 23.78
C HIS A 302 -7.68 3.48 22.31
N PHE A 303 -8.69 4.19 21.81
CA PHE A 303 -8.73 4.72 20.45
C PHE A 303 -7.52 5.60 20.13
N ILE A 304 -7.19 6.57 21.00
CA ILE A 304 -6.07 7.49 20.78
C ILE A 304 -4.72 6.76 20.69
N VAL A 305 -4.54 5.71 21.50
CA VAL A 305 -3.24 5.01 21.65
C VAL A 305 -3.06 3.86 20.66
N HIS A 306 -4.15 3.20 20.23
CA HIS A 306 -4.06 1.92 19.53
C HIS A 306 -4.58 1.95 18.09
N CYS A 307 -5.37 2.96 17.71
CA CYS A 307 -5.90 3.09 16.36
C CYS A 307 -4.95 3.92 15.49
N ASN A 308 -3.75 3.41 15.24
CA ASN A 308 -2.74 4.12 14.45
C ASN A 308 -2.41 3.39 13.15
N THR A 309 -2.21 4.17 12.10
CA THR A 309 -1.69 3.69 10.82
C THR A 309 -0.22 3.34 10.99
N HIS A 310 0.15 2.11 10.63
CA HIS A 310 1.52 1.66 10.83
C HIS A 310 2.39 2.03 9.62
N PHE A 311 3.56 2.58 9.87
CA PHE A 311 4.58 2.68 8.84
C PHE A 311 5.08 1.30 8.44
N ALA A 312 5.71 1.22 7.27
CA ALA A 312 6.49 0.05 6.91
C ALA A 312 7.57 -0.25 7.96
N ASP A 313 7.61 -1.46 8.52
CA ASP A 313 8.76 -1.87 9.31
C ASP A 313 9.93 -2.13 8.35
N PHE A 314 10.77 -1.12 8.15
CA PHE A 314 12.11 -1.33 7.65
C PHE A 314 13.04 -1.26 8.86
N PRO A 315 13.52 -2.38 9.41
CA PRO A 315 14.50 -2.43 10.51
C PRO A 315 15.70 -1.46 10.44
N GLY A 316 15.99 -0.84 9.29
CA GLY A 316 17.02 0.17 9.09
C GLY A 316 16.56 1.64 9.17
N LEU A 317 15.28 1.94 9.37
CA LEU A 317 14.80 3.29 9.68
C LEU A 317 14.62 3.54 11.18
N ASP A 318 14.47 2.48 11.98
CA ASP A 318 14.38 2.60 13.42
C ASP A 318 15.74 2.30 14.04
N VAL A 319 16.49 3.37 14.35
CA VAL A 319 17.73 3.24 15.14
C VAL A 319 17.31 2.94 16.57
N GLY A 320 17.01 1.65 16.83
CA GLY A 320 16.96 1.09 18.16
C GLY A 320 15.61 0.57 18.64
N VAL A 321 15.06 -0.48 18.02
CA VAL A 321 14.39 -1.57 18.76
C VAL A 321 14.67 -2.88 18.03
N ALA A 322 15.25 -3.85 18.74
CA ALA A 322 15.47 -5.20 18.21
C ALA A 322 14.13 -5.89 17.95
N GLN A 323 13.89 -6.36 16.73
CA GLN A 323 12.82 -7.33 16.46
C GLN A 323 13.35 -8.74 16.62
N SER A 324 12.59 -9.54 17.36
CA SER A 324 12.84 -10.93 17.66
C SER A 324 12.90 -11.77 16.39
N HIS A 325 13.98 -12.55 16.28
CA HIS A 325 14.14 -13.59 15.28
C HIS A 325 13.05 -14.65 15.43
N THR A 326 12.22 -14.85 14.40
CA THR A 326 11.64 -16.16 14.02
C THR A 326 10.79 -15.98 12.75
N ASP A 327 11.44 -15.92 11.60
CA ASP A 327 10.87 -16.46 10.35
C ASP A 327 12.01 -16.66 9.33
N THR A 328 12.58 -17.86 9.32
CA THR A 328 13.71 -18.27 8.47
C THR A 328 13.26 -18.85 7.13
N SER A 329 12.11 -18.43 6.61
CA SER A 329 11.72 -18.75 5.23
C SER A 329 11.67 -17.48 4.38
N PRO A 330 12.39 -17.42 3.23
CA PRO A 330 12.29 -16.29 2.31
C PRO A 330 10.90 -16.37 1.67
N THR A 331 9.94 -15.68 2.28
CA THR A 331 8.64 -15.44 1.67
C THR A 331 8.87 -14.63 0.39
N PRO A 332 8.17 -14.94 -0.71
CA PRO A 332 8.38 -14.26 -1.98
C PRO A 332 8.15 -12.77 -1.80
N ALA A 333 9.17 -11.97 -2.15
CA ALA A 333 9.09 -10.51 -2.13
C ALA A 333 7.87 -10.07 -2.94
N HIS A 334 6.89 -9.49 -2.26
CA HIS A 334 5.65 -9.02 -2.85
C HIS A 334 5.97 -7.99 -3.93
N SER A 335 5.44 -8.19 -5.13
CA SER A 335 5.53 -7.15 -6.13
C SER A 335 4.60 -6.00 -5.74
N LEU A 336 5.14 -4.78 -5.63
CA LEU A 336 4.36 -3.56 -5.42
C LEU A 336 3.49 -3.19 -6.63
N VAL A 337 3.63 -3.94 -7.72
CA VAL A 337 3.36 -3.49 -9.08
C VAL A 337 2.52 -4.47 -9.89
N ASP A 338 2.68 -5.78 -9.68
CA ASP A 338 1.80 -6.78 -10.30
C ASP A 338 0.59 -7.01 -9.41
N PRO A 339 -0.59 -7.30 -9.98
CA PRO A 339 -1.63 -7.99 -9.24
C PRO A 339 -1.08 -9.36 -8.84
N SER A 340 -0.37 -9.42 -7.71
CA SER A 340 -0.20 -10.69 -7.02
C SER A 340 -1.61 -11.18 -6.73
N PRO A 341 -1.96 -12.45 -7.03
CA PRO A 341 -3.21 -13.01 -6.56
C PRO A 341 -3.29 -12.75 -5.06
N TYR A 342 -4.45 -12.26 -4.63
CA TYR A 342 -4.71 -11.99 -3.22
C TYR A 342 -4.27 -13.20 -2.38
N LYS A 343 -3.44 -12.94 -1.36
CA LYS A 343 -2.96 -14.01 -0.49
C LYS A 343 -4.02 -14.32 0.56
N LEU A 344 -4.53 -15.54 0.49
CA LEU A 344 -5.47 -16.05 1.49
C LEU A 344 -4.84 -16.00 2.89
N GLY A 345 -5.61 -15.54 3.86
CA GLY A 345 -5.18 -15.32 5.24
C GLY A 345 -4.73 -13.89 5.54
N THR A 346 -4.62 -13.02 4.54
CA THR A 346 -4.15 -11.64 4.74
C THR A 346 -5.15 -10.77 5.51
N LEU A 347 -6.46 -11.00 5.40
CA LEU A 347 -7.47 -10.20 6.10
C LEU A 347 -7.95 -10.83 7.41
N THR A 348 -7.72 -12.12 7.62
CA THR A 348 -8.17 -12.83 8.81
C THR A 348 -7.51 -12.27 10.07
N GLY A 349 -8.31 -11.83 11.04
CA GLY A 349 -7.84 -11.31 12.32
C GLY A 349 -8.54 -10.03 12.75
N SER A 350 -8.02 -9.43 13.82
CA SER A 350 -8.54 -8.20 14.40
C SER A 350 -7.91 -6.97 13.74
N TRP A 351 -8.75 -6.01 13.37
CA TRP A 351 -8.37 -4.76 12.73
C TRP A 351 -8.88 -3.58 13.54
N ARG A 352 -8.03 -2.57 13.72
CA ARG A 352 -8.36 -1.34 14.43
C ARG A 352 -7.79 -0.13 13.72
N GLY A 353 -8.47 0.99 13.81
CA GLY A 353 -8.04 2.22 13.16
C GLY A 353 -9.13 3.27 13.16
N SER A 354 -9.20 4.05 12.09
CA SER A 354 -10.11 5.18 12.04
C SER A 354 -10.57 5.51 10.63
N TYR A 355 -11.67 6.26 10.55
CA TYR A 355 -12.12 6.90 9.34
C TYR A 355 -12.34 8.40 9.55
N ILE A 356 -12.30 9.14 8.45
CA ILE A 356 -12.57 10.58 8.40
C ILE A 356 -13.51 10.83 7.24
N MET A 357 -14.59 11.55 7.49
CA MET A 357 -15.62 11.86 6.50
C MET A 357 -15.58 13.35 6.13
N PRO A 358 -15.71 13.72 4.85
CA PRO A 358 -16.03 15.09 4.48
C PRO A 358 -17.43 15.46 5.01
N TYR A 359 -17.70 16.74 5.29
CA TYR A 359 -19.08 17.13 5.57
C TYR A 359 -19.94 16.90 4.33
N LEU A 360 -21.16 16.36 4.53
CA LEU A 360 -22.00 15.88 3.43
C LEU A 360 -22.41 17.02 2.49
N GLU A 361 -22.72 18.20 3.04
CA GLU A 361 -23.08 19.40 2.26
C GLU A 361 -21.91 19.88 1.39
N ASP A 362 -20.70 19.92 1.96
CA ASP A 362 -19.49 20.28 1.23
C ASP A 362 -19.19 19.27 0.12
N TYR A 363 -19.27 17.98 0.40
CA TYR A 363 -19.05 16.94 -0.60
C TYR A 363 -20.06 17.02 -1.76
N ALA A 364 -21.34 17.21 -1.45
CA ALA A 364 -22.38 17.42 -2.44
C ALA A 364 -22.09 18.65 -3.31
N SER A 365 -21.60 19.74 -2.71
CA SER A 365 -21.16 20.93 -3.44
C SER A 365 -19.99 20.63 -4.38
N TRP A 366 -19.00 19.84 -3.93
CA TRP A 366 -17.83 19.49 -4.74
C TRP A 366 -18.22 18.65 -5.97
N LEU A 367 -19.18 17.72 -5.83
CA LEU A 367 -19.69 16.90 -6.95
C LEU A 367 -20.29 17.72 -8.09
N HIS A 368 -20.79 18.93 -7.81
CA HIS A 368 -21.45 19.79 -8.77
C HIS A 368 -20.63 21.02 -9.16
N THR A 369 -19.45 21.21 -8.56
CA THR A 369 -18.58 22.38 -8.79
C THR A 369 -17.30 21.98 -9.49
N LEU A 370 -17.07 22.52 -10.69
CA LEU A 370 -15.88 22.17 -11.49
C LEU A 370 -14.56 22.56 -10.81
N THR A 371 -14.54 23.70 -10.10
CA THR A 371 -13.36 24.25 -9.44
C THR A 371 -13.10 23.60 -8.08
N ALA A 372 -11.83 23.35 -7.76
CA ALA A 372 -11.44 22.83 -6.46
C ALA A 372 -11.79 23.84 -5.35
N PRO A 373 -12.39 23.38 -4.24
CA PRO A 373 -12.63 24.25 -3.10
C PRO A 373 -11.29 24.67 -2.47
N PRO A 374 -11.22 25.84 -1.81
CA PRO A 374 -10.00 26.29 -1.12
C PRO A 374 -9.64 25.38 0.05
N GLU A 375 -10.65 24.74 0.66
CA GLU A 375 -10.49 23.83 1.78
C GLU A 375 -11.33 22.57 1.55
N PHE A 376 -10.92 21.48 2.20
CA PHE A 376 -11.67 20.23 2.28
C PHE A 376 -12.03 20.01 3.75
N PRO A 377 -13.09 20.65 4.24
CA PRO A 377 -13.55 20.47 5.61
C PRO A 377 -14.04 19.02 5.82
N THR A 378 -13.66 18.47 6.98
CA THR A 378 -13.92 17.09 7.35
C THR A 378 -14.37 17.00 8.80
N THR A 379 -14.98 15.88 9.15
CA THR A 379 -15.16 15.47 10.54
C THR A 379 -13.81 15.24 11.22
N GLY A 380 -13.83 15.08 12.55
CA GLY A 380 -12.73 14.46 13.27
C GLY A 380 -12.57 12.98 12.91
N ARG A 381 -11.50 12.37 13.44
CA ARG A 381 -11.29 10.92 13.35
C ARG A 381 -12.35 10.18 14.16
N SER A 382 -12.96 9.18 13.54
CA SER A 382 -13.89 8.27 14.21
C SER A 382 -13.30 6.85 14.28
N PRO A 383 -13.45 6.14 15.41
CA PRO A 383 -12.91 4.80 15.57
C PRO A 383 -13.57 3.79 14.64
N LEU A 384 -12.81 2.77 14.25
CA LEU A 384 -13.29 1.64 13.46
C LEU A 384 -12.60 0.36 13.93
N TYR A 385 -13.40 -0.62 14.37
CA TYR A 385 -12.94 -1.89 14.92
C TYR A 385 -13.64 -3.06 14.22
N MET A 386 -12.90 -4.04 13.73
CA MET A 386 -13.52 -5.22 13.12
C MET A 386 -12.64 -6.45 13.27
N THR A 387 -13.24 -7.58 13.59
CA THR A 387 -12.62 -8.89 13.44
C THR A 387 -13.13 -9.50 12.14
N LEU A 388 -12.23 -9.78 11.21
CA LEU A 388 -12.54 -10.33 9.90
C LEU A 388 -12.12 -11.79 9.84
N GLN A 389 -12.89 -12.59 9.10
CA GLN A 389 -12.61 -13.99 8.84
C GLN A 389 -12.77 -14.26 7.34
N GLU A 390 -11.74 -14.85 6.74
CA GLU A 390 -11.78 -15.30 5.35
C GLU A 390 -12.36 -16.70 5.23
N HIS A 391 -13.21 -16.88 4.23
CA HIS A 391 -13.77 -18.14 3.81
C HIS A 391 -13.53 -18.33 2.30
N TYR A 392 -13.01 -19.47 1.89
CA TYR A 392 -12.59 -19.71 0.50
C TYR A 392 -13.24 -20.97 -0.07
N THR A 393 -13.26 -21.04 -1.41
CA THR A 393 -13.58 -22.29 -2.12
C THR A 393 -12.61 -22.54 -3.26
N ARG A 394 -12.39 -23.82 -3.53
CA ARG A 394 -11.63 -24.36 -4.66
C ARG A 394 -12.53 -25.07 -5.66
N ASN A 395 -13.80 -25.25 -5.32
CA ASN A 395 -14.76 -25.96 -6.13
C ASN A 395 -15.50 -24.95 -7.04
N PRO A 396 -15.38 -25.06 -8.37
CA PRO A 396 -16.12 -24.18 -9.29
C PRO A 396 -17.63 -24.18 -9.06
N ALA A 397 -18.21 -25.33 -8.68
CA ALA A 397 -19.64 -25.45 -8.39
C ALA A 397 -20.06 -24.73 -7.09
N SER A 398 -19.11 -24.35 -6.26
CA SER A 398 -19.34 -23.64 -5.01
C SER A 398 -19.11 -22.13 -5.10
N VAL A 399 -18.62 -21.63 -6.23
CA VAL A 399 -18.43 -20.19 -6.45
C VAL A 399 -19.79 -19.50 -6.45
N LEU A 400 -19.89 -18.36 -5.75
CA LEU A 400 -21.13 -17.59 -5.75
C LEU A 400 -21.52 -17.15 -7.16
N PRO A 401 -22.81 -17.19 -7.53
CA PRO A 401 -23.30 -16.69 -8.80
C PRO A 401 -22.78 -15.29 -9.11
N GLY A 402 -22.46 -15.04 -10.38
CA GLY A 402 -22.11 -13.71 -10.85
C GLY A 402 -23.28 -12.75 -10.63
N VAL A 403 -22.98 -11.55 -10.13
CA VAL A 403 -23.97 -10.49 -9.92
C VAL A 403 -23.86 -9.49 -11.06
N ASP A 404 -24.99 -8.95 -11.52
CA ASP A 404 -24.99 -7.89 -12.51
C ASP A 404 -24.19 -6.69 -12.01
N ALA A 405 -23.46 -6.04 -12.92
CA ALA A 405 -22.54 -4.95 -12.62
C ALA A 405 -23.21 -3.82 -11.80
N ALA A 406 -24.46 -3.46 -12.10
CA ALA A 406 -25.15 -2.38 -11.41
C ALA A 406 -25.63 -2.74 -9.99
N THR A 407 -25.84 -4.03 -9.72
CA THR A 407 -26.33 -4.54 -8.42
C THR A 407 -25.20 -5.09 -7.56
N GLY A 408 -24.08 -5.49 -8.17
CA GLY A 408 -22.92 -6.00 -7.46
C GLY A 408 -22.35 -4.99 -6.48
N THR A 409 -22.25 -3.73 -6.87
CA THR A 409 -21.67 -2.68 -6.01
C THR A 409 -22.62 -2.10 -5.01
N THR A 410 -23.89 -2.53 -4.98
CA THR A 410 -24.80 -2.19 -3.88
C THR A 410 -24.68 -3.17 -2.71
N ASN A 411 -24.12 -4.36 -2.94
CA ASN A 411 -24.06 -5.45 -1.97
C ASN A 411 -22.73 -6.22 -2.02
N ALA A 412 -21.60 -5.54 -2.17
CA ALA A 412 -20.27 -6.16 -2.08
C ALA A 412 -20.03 -7.39 -3.01
N TRP A 413 -20.62 -7.38 -4.21
CA TRP A 413 -20.65 -8.47 -5.19
C TRP A 413 -21.26 -9.79 -4.69
N LEU A 414 -22.10 -9.69 -3.67
CA LEU A 414 -22.90 -10.79 -3.15
C LEU A 414 -24.26 -10.79 -3.86
N PRO A 415 -24.79 -11.97 -4.24
CA PRO A 415 -26.15 -12.08 -4.73
C PRO A 415 -27.16 -11.42 -3.78
N ALA A 416 -28.27 -10.93 -4.32
CA ALA A 416 -29.33 -10.33 -3.51
C ALA A 416 -29.82 -11.33 -2.43
N ASP A 417 -30.13 -10.81 -1.24
CA ASP A 417 -30.65 -11.58 -0.10
C ASP A 417 -29.72 -12.71 0.38
N SER A 418 -28.41 -12.61 0.09
CA SER A 418 -27.42 -13.58 0.55
C SER A 418 -27.33 -13.59 2.07
N ARG A 419 -27.53 -14.77 2.64
CA ARG A 419 -27.36 -15.07 4.07
C ARG A 419 -26.31 -16.16 4.22
N TRP A 420 -25.75 -16.25 5.42
CA TRP A 420 -24.82 -17.31 5.75
C TRP A 420 -25.08 -17.88 7.15
N ILE A 421 -24.67 -19.12 7.34
CA ILE A 421 -24.68 -19.80 8.63
C ILE A 421 -23.34 -20.48 8.89
N GLN A 422 -22.90 -20.36 10.14
CA GLN A 422 -21.66 -20.98 10.59
C GLN A 422 -21.78 -22.51 10.57
N ARG A 423 -20.73 -23.18 10.08
CA ARG A 423 -20.55 -24.63 10.14
C ARG A 423 -19.19 -24.94 10.80
N GLU A 424 -18.97 -26.21 11.11
CA GLU A 424 -17.79 -26.68 11.87
C GLU A 424 -16.45 -26.28 11.22
N ASN A 425 -16.34 -26.32 9.88
CA ASN A 425 -15.10 -26.03 9.14
C ASN A 425 -15.25 -24.89 8.13
N GLY A 426 -16.27 -24.04 8.27
CA GLY A 426 -16.67 -23.20 7.16
C GLY A 426 -17.94 -22.41 7.39
N ILE A 427 -18.43 -21.83 6.30
CA ILE A 427 -19.76 -21.24 6.24
C ILE A 427 -20.56 -21.89 5.12
N GLU A 428 -21.87 -21.87 5.27
CA GLU A 428 -22.80 -22.17 4.20
C GLU A 428 -23.53 -20.87 3.83
N VAL A 429 -23.44 -20.49 2.56
CA VAL A 429 -24.03 -19.27 2.00
C VAL A 429 -25.20 -19.65 1.10
N PHE A 430 -26.33 -18.97 1.26
CA PHE A 430 -27.58 -19.24 0.57
C PHE A 430 -28.38 -17.95 0.41
N ASP A 431 -29.30 -17.90 -0.55
CA ASP A 431 -30.30 -16.84 -0.63
C ASP A 431 -31.60 -17.23 0.08
N GLU A 432 -32.41 -16.23 0.43
CA GLU A 432 -33.73 -16.46 1.03
C GLU A 432 -34.68 -17.26 0.12
N LYS A 433 -34.53 -17.14 -1.19
CA LYS A 433 -35.36 -17.83 -2.18
C LYS A 433 -34.92 -19.29 -2.42
N GLY A 434 -33.77 -19.69 -1.88
CA GLY A 434 -33.20 -21.03 -2.04
C GLY A 434 -32.74 -21.34 -3.47
N THR A 435 -32.47 -20.33 -4.29
CA THR A 435 -31.94 -20.50 -5.66
C THR A 435 -30.50 -20.99 -5.66
N PHE A 436 -29.71 -20.67 -4.62
CA PHE A 436 -28.38 -21.23 -4.45
C PHE A 436 -28.09 -21.57 -2.99
N ARG A 437 -27.23 -22.57 -2.82
CA ARG A 437 -26.67 -22.96 -1.53
C ARG A 437 -25.28 -23.52 -1.74
N THR A 438 -24.29 -22.91 -1.14
CA THR A 438 -22.89 -23.26 -1.34
C THR A 438 -22.10 -23.23 -0.03
N ARG A 439 -20.98 -23.95 0.01
CA ARG A 439 -20.13 -24.12 1.18
C ARG A 439 -18.74 -23.56 0.91
N TYR A 440 -18.23 -22.81 1.87
CA TYR A 440 -16.86 -22.28 1.89
C TYR A 440 -16.12 -22.83 3.11
N GLU A 441 -14.82 -23.06 2.96
CA GLU A 441 -13.91 -23.45 4.04
C GLU A 441 -13.37 -22.20 4.74
N THR A 442 -13.22 -22.24 6.06
CA THR A 442 -12.69 -21.12 6.84
C THR A 442 -11.16 -21.20 6.94
N VAL A 443 -10.46 -20.08 6.73
CA VAL A 443 -9.02 -20.01 6.95
C VAL A 443 -8.68 -20.24 8.43
N LYS A 444 -7.82 -21.22 8.71
CA LYS A 444 -7.39 -21.51 10.08
C LYS A 444 -6.24 -20.58 10.51
N PRO A 445 -6.27 -20.00 11.71
CA PRO A 445 -5.15 -19.25 12.27
C PRO A 445 -3.88 -20.10 12.32
N GLY A 446 -2.75 -19.57 11.83
CA GLY A 446 -1.45 -20.25 11.87
C GLY A 446 -1.24 -21.39 10.87
N ALA A 447 -2.22 -21.69 10.00
CA ALA A 447 -1.98 -22.59 8.88
C ALA A 447 -1.02 -21.92 7.89
N SER A 448 0.14 -22.55 7.65
CA SER A 448 1.06 -22.07 6.63
C SER A 448 0.33 -22.11 5.27
N PRO A 449 0.32 -21.02 4.48
CA PRO A 449 -0.35 -20.97 3.18
C PRO A 449 0.27 -21.92 2.13
N VAL A 450 1.26 -22.72 2.53
CA VAL A 450 2.09 -23.57 1.69
C VAL A 450 1.47 -24.96 1.43
N ASP A 451 0.51 -25.42 2.24
CA ASP A 451 -0.08 -26.76 2.05
C ASP A 451 -1.32 -26.79 1.15
N ALA A 452 -1.69 -25.66 0.55
CA ALA A 452 -2.95 -25.50 -0.15
C ALA A 452 -2.78 -25.67 -1.67
N HIS A 453 -2.35 -26.85 -2.13
CA HIS A 453 -2.32 -27.21 -3.55
C HIS A 453 -3.74 -27.12 -4.16
N GLY A 454 -3.97 -26.11 -5.00
CA GLY A 454 -5.23 -25.84 -5.71
C GLY A 454 -5.53 -24.34 -5.75
N ASP A 455 -5.93 -23.85 -6.92
CA ASP A 455 -6.23 -22.44 -7.13
C ASP A 455 -7.49 -22.06 -6.34
N VAL A 456 -7.36 -21.10 -5.43
CA VAL A 456 -8.53 -20.50 -4.76
C VAL A 456 -9.34 -19.76 -5.82
N LEU A 457 -10.63 -20.09 -5.95
CA LEU A 457 -11.49 -19.54 -6.99
C LEU A 457 -12.32 -18.36 -6.50
N ASP A 458 -12.63 -18.33 -5.21
CA ASP A 458 -13.46 -17.29 -4.62
C ASP A 458 -13.22 -17.17 -3.12
N VAL A 459 -13.31 -15.94 -2.60
CA VAL A 459 -13.11 -15.62 -1.18
C VAL A 459 -14.20 -14.66 -0.70
N ILE A 460 -14.86 -15.09 0.36
CA ILE A 460 -15.90 -14.36 1.09
C ILE A 460 -15.33 -13.94 2.44
N ILE A 461 -15.72 -12.74 2.89
CA ILE A 461 -15.38 -12.19 4.19
C ILE A 461 -16.62 -12.13 5.05
N THR A 462 -16.50 -12.60 6.29
CA THR A 462 -17.45 -12.27 7.37
C THR A 462 -16.73 -11.50 8.47
N GLY A 463 -17.47 -10.73 9.27
CA GLY A 463 -16.87 -10.05 10.40
C GLY A 463 -17.86 -9.31 11.30
N LYS A 464 -17.34 -8.85 12.43
CA LYS A 464 -18.05 -8.03 13.43
C LYS A 464 -17.04 -7.38 14.39
N PRO A 465 -17.40 -6.27 15.07
CA PRO A 465 -16.62 -5.80 16.21
C PRO A 465 -16.69 -6.81 17.37
N ASP A 466 -15.73 -6.76 18.29
CA ASP A 466 -15.82 -7.48 19.56
C ASP A 466 -16.86 -6.82 20.49
N PRO A 467 -17.35 -7.53 21.52
CA PRO A 467 -18.45 -7.03 22.37
C PRO A 467 -18.16 -5.70 23.07
N GLN A 468 -16.91 -5.43 23.46
CA GLN A 468 -16.55 -4.20 24.14
C GLN A 468 -16.65 -3.01 23.18
N HIS A 469 -16.05 -3.11 22.00
CA HIS A 469 -16.10 -2.04 21.01
C HIS A 469 -17.50 -1.89 20.38
N ALA A 470 -18.26 -2.98 20.26
CA ALA A 470 -19.66 -2.95 19.84
C ALA A 470 -20.53 -2.12 20.81
N ALA A 471 -20.36 -2.32 22.11
CA ALA A 471 -21.07 -1.54 23.14
C ALA A 471 -20.65 -0.06 23.16
N ALA A 472 -19.38 0.22 22.85
CA ALA A 472 -18.83 1.57 22.86
C ALA A 472 -19.21 2.38 21.60
N TRP A 473 -19.11 1.78 20.42
CA TRP A 473 -19.10 2.49 19.13
C TRP A 473 -20.20 2.04 18.16
N GLY A 474 -21.10 1.16 18.62
CA GLY A 474 -22.20 0.61 17.85
C GLY A 474 -21.86 -0.75 17.25
N ASP A 475 -22.84 -1.66 17.30
CA ASP A 475 -22.72 -3.02 16.79
C ASP A 475 -23.13 -3.12 15.31
N TYR A 476 -22.44 -3.97 14.55
CA TYR A 476 -22.68 -4.19 13.12
C TYR A 476 -22.12 -5.52 12.65
N ARG A 477 -22.60 -5.97 11.49
CA ARG A 477 -22.09 -7.15 10.81
C ARG A 477 -21.39 -6.75 9.53
N ILE A 478 -20.39 -7.55 9.16
CA ILE A 478 -19.67 -7.41 7.91
C ILE A 478 -19.91 -8.66 7.07
N PHE A 479 -20.25 -8.44 5.80
CA PHE A 479 -20.30 -9.49 4.80
C PHE A 479 -19.80 -8.96 3.46
N GLY A 480 -18.93 -9.68 2.78
CA GLY A 480 -18.34 -9.19 1.55
C GLY A 480 -17.53 -10.21 0.79
N ARG A 481 -16.84 -9.75 -0.25
CA ARG A 481 -16.13 -10.59 -1.21
C ARG A 481 -14.84 -9.92 -1.68
N ILE A 482 -13.87 -10.72 -2.11
CA ILE A 482 -12.59 -10.24 -2.64
C ILE A 482 -12.48 -10.53 -4.13
N ARG A 483 -12.07 -9.52 -4.90
CA ARG A 483 -11.72 -9.70 -6.31
C ARG A 483 -10.28 -10.20 -6.42
N LEU A 484 -10.11 -11.51 -6.56
CA LEU A 484 -8.78 -12.17 -6.55
C LEU A 484 -7.82 -11.65 -7.63
N ALA A 485 -8.36 -11.13 -8.74
CA ALA A 485 -7.58 -10.61 -9.87
C ALA A 485 -6.75 -9.36 -9.55
N ASP A 486 -7.12 -8.58 -8.53
CA ASP A 486 -6.34 -7.41 -8.12
C ASP A 486 -6.34 -7.14 -6.60
N GLY A 487 -7.01 -7.98 -5.81
CA GLY A 487 -7.08 -7.85 -4.37
C GLY A 487 -8.03 -6.78 -3.85
N LEU A 488 -8.90 -6.21 -4.71
CA LEU A 488 -9.92 -5.27 -4.25
C LEU A 488 -10.89 -5.98 -3.29
N VAL A 489 -10.98 -5.46 -2.08
CA VAL A 489 -11.89 -5.93 -1.04
C VAL A 489 -13.13 -5.06 -1.07
N MET A 490 -14.32 -5.67 -1.13
CA MET A 490 -15.59 -4.98 -0.96
C MET A 490 -16.38 -5.62 0.19
N LEU A 491 -16.77 -4.83 1.17
CA LEU A 491 -17.47 -5.28 2.37
C LEU A 491 -18.73 -4.44 2.58
N ALA A 492 -19.87 -5.09 2.80
CA ALA A 492 -21.06 -4.46 3.33
C ALA A 492 -21.01 -4.49 4.85
N ARG A 493 -21.01 -3.30 5.46
CA ARG A 493 -21.21 -3.11 6.90
C ARG A 493 -22.68 -2.81 7.13
N GLU A 494 -23.35 -3.70 7.83
CA GLU A 494 -24.76 -3.59 8.18
C GLU A 494 -24.89 -3.25 9.67
N PRO A 495 -25.26 -2.00 10.01
CA PRO A 495 -25.63 -1.62 11.36
C PRO A 495 -26.82 -2.45 11.85
N LEU A 496 -26.80 -2.87 13.12
CA LEU A 496 -27.93 -3.59 13.71
C LEU A 496 -29.11 -2.69 14.08
N ASP A 497 -28.94 -1.36 14.00
CA ASP A 497 -29.97 -0.35 14.27
C ASP A 497 -30.91 -0.07 13.09
N GLY A 498 -30.66 -0.68 11.92
CA GLY A 498 -31.50 -0.56 10.74
C GLY A 498 -31.21 0.67 9.86
N THR A 499 -30.12 1.40 10.08
CA THR A 499 -29.74 2.60 9.29
C THR A 499 -29.28 2.34 7.85
N GLY A 500 -29.34 1.08 7.41
CA GLY A 500 -28.96 0.63 6.06
C GLY A 500 -27.46 0.35 5.92
N PRO A 501 -27.05 -0.46 4.92
CA PRO A 501 -25.65 -0.83 4.79
C PRO A 501 -24.77 0.34 4.37
N ILE A 502 -23.51 0.30 4.78
CA ILE A 502 -22.43 1.15 4.26
C ILE A 502 -21.40 0.23 3.63
N LEU A 503 -20.88 0.61 2.47
CA LEU A 503 -19.91 -0.20 1.75
C LEU A 503 -18.50 0.28 2.04
N LEU A 504 -17.63 -0.64 2.43
CA LEU A 504 -16.19 -0.44 2.54
C LEU A 504 -15.53 -1.03 1.30
N ARG A 505 -14.65 -0.26 0.68
CA ARG A 505 -13.86 -0.69 -0.47
C ARG A 505 -12.41 -0.30 -0.27
N GLY A 506 -11.48 -1.22 -0.48
CA GLY A 506 -10.08 -0.94 -0.22
C GLY A 506 -9.17 -2.09 -0.54
N TYR A 507 -7.91 -1.91 -0.16
CA TYR A 507 -6.86 -2.91 -0.34
C TYR A 507 -6.15 -3.12 0.99
N ALA A 508 -5.99 -4.38 1.38
CA ALA A 508 -4.94 -4.73 2.31
C ALA A 508 -3.63 -4.58 1.54
N LEU A 509 -2.78 -3.64 1.96
CA LEU A 509 -1.53 -3.38 1.26
C LEU A 509 -0.43 -4.26 1.88
N PRO A 510 -0.02 -5.36 1.22
CA PRO A 510 1.11 -6.18 1.66
C PRO A 510 2.46 -5.52 1.33
N VAL A 511 2.40 -4.30 0.78
CA VAL A 511 3.51 -3.50 0.23
C VAL A 511 4.68 -3.40 1.20
N THR A 512 4.42 -3.51 2.50
CA THR A 512 5.41 -3.64 3.57
C THR A 512 4.80 -4.43 4.72
N SER A 513 5.57 -4.89 5.70
CA SER A 513 5.09 -5.60 6.91
C SER A 513 4.00 -4.86 7.71
N SER A 514 3.69 -3.61 7.35
CA SER A 514 2.75 -2.72 8.03
C SER A 514 1.31 -3.24 8.13
N GLN A 515 0.90 -4.23 7.33
CA GLN A 515 -0.44 -4.85 7.37
C GLN A 515 -1.57 -3.81 7.52
N ASN A 516 -1.55 -2.77 6.68
CA ASN A 516 -2.61 -1.76 6.66
C ASN A 516 -3.72 -2.15 5.68
N PHE A 517 -4.97 -1.96 6.09
CA PHE A 517 -6.15 -2.00 5.23
C PHE A 517 -6.67 -0.57 5.06
N VAL A 518 -6.51 -0.05 3.84
CA VAL A 518 -6.85 1.34 3.50
C VAL A 518 -7.84 1.36 2.35
N GLY A 519 -8.76 2.32 2.43
CA GLY A 519 -9.80 2.45 1.42
C GLY A 519 -10.76 3.58 1.70
N ARG A 520 -11.99 3.40 1.21
CA ARG A 520 -13.08 4.34 1.38
C ARG A 520 -14.39 3.66 1.80
N PHE A 521 -15.17 4.39 2.57
CA PHE A 521 -16.60 4.16 2.77
C PHE A 521 -17.40 4.87 1.69
N LYS A 522 -18.54 4.29 1.31
CA LYS A 522 -19.59 5.00 0.60
C LYS A 522 -20.97 4.52 1.04
N GLY A 523 -21.97 5.37 0.86
CA GLY A 523 -23.36 4.93 0.87
C GLY A 523 -23.63 3.91 -0.25
N VAL A 524 -24.70 3.12 -0.10
CA VAL A 524 -25.12 2.15 -1.14
C VAL A 524 -25.44 2.89 -2.43
N SER A 525 -24.72 2.57 -3.50
CA SER A 525 -24.97 3.10 -4.83
C SER A 525 -24.62 2.05 -5.89
N SER A 526 -25.31 2.11 -7.03
CA SER A 526 -25.00 1.30 -8.22
C SER A 526 -23.60 1.56 -8.76
N GLY A 527 -22.95 2.64 -8.27
CA GLY A 527 -21.68 3.23 -8.67
C GLY A 527 -21.51 3.53 -10.16
N THR A 528 -22.54 3.35 -10.99
CA THR A 528 -22.55 3.90 -12.35
C THR A 528 -22.34 5.41 -12.35
N GLU A 529 -22.62 6.07 -11.23
CA GLU A 529 -22.35 7.47 -10.93
C GLU A 529 -21.48 7.58 -9.66
N PRO A 530 -20.79 8.72 -9.46
CA PRO A 530 -20.13 9.02 -8.19
C PRO A 530 -21.07 8.81 -7.00
N ALA A 531 -20.55 8.25 -5.92
CA ALA A 531 -21.32 8.15 -4.69
C ALA A 531 -21.64 9.56 -4.16
N GLY A 532 -22.83 9.72 -3.56
CA GLY A 532 -23.24 11.02 -2.98
C GLY A 532 -22.36 11.49 -1.82
N TRP A 533 -21.60 10.58 -1.20
CA TRP A 533 -20.55 10.89 -0.24
C TRP A 533 -19.57 9.71 -0.15
N GLU A 534 -18.33 10.02 0.21
CA GLU A 534 -17.32 9.01 0.53
C GLU A 534 -16.42 9.45 1.68
N ALA A 535 -16.06 8.52 2.56
CA ALA A 535 -15.13 8.76 3.67
C ALA A 535 -13.86 7.92 3.48
N ALA A 536 -12.70 8.44 3.86
CA ALA A 536 -11.46 7.64 3.82
C ALA A 536 -11.29 6.86 5.13
N PHE A 537 -10.64 5.69 5.08
CA PHE A 537 -10.29 4.94 6.28
C PHE A 537 -8.89 4.34 6.21
N SER A 538 -8.31 4.12 7.38
CA SER A 538 -7.08 3.39 7.59
C SER A 538 -7.20 2.51 8.82
N LEU A 539 -6.92 1.22 8.63
CA LEU A 539 -6.95 0.17 9.65
C LEU A 539 -5.60 -0.53 9.67
N CYS A 540 -5.15 -0.95 10.85
CA CYS A 540 -4.00 -1.83 11.03
C CYS A 540 -4.44 -3.15 11.67
N GLN A 541 -3.78 -4.24 11.29
CA GLN A 541 -4.00 -5.54 11.89
C GLN A 541 -3.36 -5.59 13.29
N VAL A 542 -4.09 -6.12 14.27
CA VAL A 542 -3.55 -6.38 15.60
C VAL A 542 -2.72 -7.64 15.54
N ARG A 543 -1.42 -7.52 15.78
CA ARG A 543 -0.57 -8.69 16.04
C ARG A 543 -0.82 -9.11 17.48
N GLU A 544 -1.35 -10.32 17.68
CA GLU A 544 -1.31 -10.94 19.00
C GLU A 544 0.17 -11.22 19.29
N ASP A 545 0.77 -10.46 20.21
CA ASP A 545 1.99 -10.91 20.85
C ASP A 545 1.65 -12.24 21.50
N VAL A 546 2.09 -13.33 20.88
CA VAL A 546 2.11 -14.65 21.51
C VAL A 546 2.98 -14.45 22.74
N ARG A 547 2.34 -14.23 23.89
CA ARG A 547 3.00 -14.31 25.20
C ARG A 547 3.52 -15.74 25.30
N LEU A 548 4.80 -15.90 24.95
CA LEU A 548 5.57 -17.11 25.17
C LEU A 548 5.68 -17.42 26.66
#